data_AF-A0A955ABF6-F1
#
_entry.id   AF-A0A955ABF6-F1
#
_cell.length_a   1.000
_cell.length_b   1.000
_cell.length_c   1.000
_cell.angle_alpha   90.00
_cell.angle_beta   90.00
_cell.angle_gamma   90.00
#
_symmetry.space_group_name_H-M   'P 1'
#
loop_
_entity.id
_entity.type
_entity.pdbx_description
1 polymer ?
#
loop_
_entity_poly.entity_id
_entity_poly.type
_entity_poly.pdbx_seq_one_letter_code
_entity_poly.pdbx_strand_id
1 'polypeptide(L)'
;MTVERKPSRRSGLPAAECVPASANLKPKEHGAYAILGIPIATSLIIGGPTLVGVCVAVAAFAGFFAHEPLLITLGHRGSRAQRETPAARKWLFLLLALTVICGCVALAAGSFAVRCSLLMCGLLAASSFALAIAGKHKTMIGQLWGVVGLSVPCVPILLAGEFATQVTLEAWGTWLIGFAATTMAVRGVIAAQKRKSRTVHWFAVTALTSLISGLAACEMTLPL
;
A
#
# COMPACT_ATOMS: atom_id res chain seq x y z
N MET A 1 44.63 35.71 -27.22
CA MET A 1 44.38 34.27 -27.41
C MET A 1 42.93 34.10 -27.87
N THR A 2 42.73 34.07 -29.18
CA THR A 2 41.43 33.98 -29.85
C THR A 2 41.13 32.51 -30.09
N VAL A 3 40.08 31.98 -29.45
CA VAL A 3 39.67 30.57 -29.58
C VAL A 3 38.84 30.43 -30.85
N GLU A 4 39.44 29.84 -31.87
CA GLU A 4 38.79 29.49 -33.13
C GLU A 4 37.81 28.32 -32.90
N ARG A 5 36.51 28.54 -33.11
CA ARG A 5 35.49 27.48 -33.02
C ARG A 5 35.32 26.78 -34.37
N LYS A 6 35.65 25.49 -34.39
CA LYS A 6 35.40 24.55 -35.49
C LYS A 6 33.89 24.32 -35.68
N PRO A 7 33.32 24.52 -36.88
CA PRO A 7 31.91 24.21 -37.13
C PRO A 7 31.72 22.70 -37.33
N SER A 8 31.00 22.06 -36.41
CA SER A 8 30.60 20.66 -36.51
C SER A 8 29.33 20.54 -37.35
N ARG A 9 29.50 20.13 -38.62
CA ARG A 9 28.42 19.59 -39.46
C ARG A 9 27.88 18.31 -38.83
N ARG A 10 26.61 18.28 -38.42
CA ARG A 10 25.86 17.02 -38.32
C ARG A 10 24.80 17.00 -39.42
N SER A 11 25.07 16.09 -40.35
CA SER A 11 24.27 15.65 -41.48
C SER A 11 22.92 15.09 -41.03
N GLY A 12 21.89 15.40 -41.82
CA GLY A 12 20.51 14.97 -41.63
C GLY A 12 20.35 13.46 -41.84
N LEU A 13 20.17 12.74 -40.74
CA LEU A 13 19.50 11.44 -40.75
C LEU A 13 18.00 11.68 -40.50
N PRO A 14 17.10 11.07 -41.29
CA PRO A 14 15.67 11.15 -41.04
C PRO A 14 15.38 10.61 -39.63
N ALA A 15 14.67 11.41 -38.83
CA ALA A 15 14.32 11.06 -37.46
C ALA A 15 13.50 9.77 -37.50
N ALA A 16 14.12 8.66 -37.08
CA ALA A 16 13.41 7.42 -36.83
C ALA A 16 12.25 7.74 -35.88
N GLU A 17 11.04 7.50 -36.35
CA GLU A 17 9.81 7.73 -35.61
C GLU A 17 9.84 6.83 -34.37
N CYS A 18 10.29 7.40 -33.25
CA CYS A 18 10.47 6.69 -32.01
C CYS A 18 9.06 6.39 -31.48
N VAL A 19 8.57 5.17 -31.74
CA VAL A 19 7.32 4.66 -31.17
C VAL A 19 7.38 4.92 -29.66
N PRO A 20 6.49 5.77 -29.10
CA PRO A 20 6.57 6.11 -27.70
C PRO A 20 6.37 4.82 -26.90
N ALA A 21 7.41 4.38 -26.21
CA ALA A 21 7.34 3.25 -25.30
C ALA A 21 6.17 3.50 -24.34
N SER A 22 5.19 2.59 -24.35
CA SER A 22 4.02 2.62 -23.47
C SER A 22 4.48 2.91 -22.06
N ALA A 23 3.94 3.95 -21.42
CA ALA A 23 4.38 4.31 -20.08
C ALA A 23 4.17 3.08 -19.19
N ASN A 24 5.23 2.61 -18.54
CA ASN A 24 5.16 1.45 -17.67
C ASN A 24 4.36 1.87 -16.42
N LEU A 25 3.08 1.52 -16.39
CA LEU A 25 2.11 1.84 -15.33
C LEU A 25 2.27 0.95 -14.09
N LYS A 26 3.42 0.29 -13.90
CA LYS A 26 3.69 -0.47 -12.69
C LYS A 26 3.98 0.49 -11.52
N PRO A 27 3.28 0.38 -10.38
CA PRO A 27 3.56 1.18 -9.21
C PRO A 27 5.03 1.01 -8.80
N LYS A 28 5.73 2.14 -8.67
CA LYS A 28 7.17 2.16 -8.35
C LYS A 28 7.47 1.84 -6.87
N GLU A 29 6.44 1.72 -6.04
CA GLU A 29 6.55 1.53 -4.60
C GLU A 29 6.70 0.05 -4.25
N HIS A 30 7.93 -0.45 -4.36
CA HIS A 30 8.26 -1.86 -4.09
C HIS A 30 7.85 -2.31 -2.67
N GLY A 31 7.89 -1.40 -1.69
CA GLY A 31 7.53 -1.69 -0.30
C GLY A 31 6.04 -1.93 -0.07
N ALA A 32 5.16 -1.26 -0.82
CA ALA A 32 3.71 -1.38 -0.63
C ALA A 32 3.18 -2.77 -0.98
N TYR A 33 3.79 -3.43 -1.98
CA TYR A 33 3.46 -4.81 -2.33
C TYR A 33 3.73 -5.79 -1.18
N ALA A 34 4.81 -5.59 -0.43
CA ALA A 34 5.13 -6.44 0.70
C ALA A 34 4.16 -6.20 1.86
N ILE A 35 3.83 -4.94 2.15
CA ILE A 35 2.91 -4.57 3.24
C ILE A 35 1.51 -5.14 3.00
N LEU A 36 1.04 -5.14 1.76
CA LEU A 36 -0.27 -5.71 1.39
C LEU A 36 -0.20 -7.24 1.21
N GLY A 37 0.78 -7.70 0.44
CA GLY A 37 0.81 -9.06 -0.08
C GLY A 37 1.22 -10.10 0.95
N ILE A 38 2.19 -9.79 1.83
CA ILE A 38 2.65 -10.77 2.83
C ILE A 38 1.52 -11.11 3.81
N PRO A 39 0.84 -10.16 4.47
CA PRO A 39 -0.24 -10.49 5.40
C PRO A 39 -1.39 -11.24 4.72
N ILE A 40 -1.79 -10.83 3.52
CA ILE A 40 -2.86 -11.51 2.78
C ILE A 40 -2.47 -12.95 2.45
N ALA A 41 -1.27 -13.17 1.92
CA ALA A 41 -0.79 -14.52 1.57
C ALA A 41 -0.69 -15.40 2.82
N THR A 42 -0.09 -14.88 3.90
CA THR A 42 0.01 -15.61 5.17
C THR A 42 -1.36 -15.94 5.74
N SER A 43 -2.31 -15.01 5.74
CA SER A 43 -3.67 -15.25 6.22
C SER A 43 -4.43 -16.28 5.38
N LEU A 44 -4.24 -16.31 4.06
CA LEU A 44 -4.83 -17.34 3.19
C LEU A 44 -4.19 -18.72 3.41
N ILE A 45 -2.88 -18.78 3.67
CA ILE A 45 -2.18 -20.03 3.96
C ILE A 45 -2.62 -20.60 5.32
N ILE A 46 -2.70 -19.75 6.35
CA ILE A 46 -3.05 -20.16 7.71
C ILE A 46 -4.56 -20.40 7.85
N GLY A 47 -5.38 -19.46 7.35
CA GLY A 47 -6.84 -19.51 7.41
C GLY A 47 -7.49 -20.46 6.40
N GLY A 48 -6.73 -20.89 5.40
CA GLY A 48 -7.22 -21.62 4.23
C GLY A 48 -7.86 -20.71 3.17
N PRO A 49 -7.92 -21.16 1.91
CA PRO A 49 -8.49 -20.37 0.80
C PRO A 49 -10.02 -20.43 0.78
N THR A 50 -10.67 -19.80 1.75
CA THR A 50 -12.14 -19.69 1.78
C THR A 50 -12.65 -18.74 0.68
N LEU A 51 -13.88 -18.94 0.21
CA LEU A 51 -14.49 -18.05 -0.81
C LEU A 51 -14.42 -16.58 -0.37
N VAL A 52 -14.81 -16.30 0.87
CA VAL A 52 -14.78 -14.96 1.46
C VAL A 52 -13.33 -14.44 1.50
N GLY A 53 -12.38 -15.21 2.02
CA GLY A 53 -10.98 -14.81 2.11
C GLY A 53 -10.37 -14.48 0.74
N VAL A 54 -10.63 -15.32 -0.27
CA VAL A 54 -10.16 -15.09 -1.66
C VAL A 54 -10.81 -13.84 -2.26
N CYS A 55 -12.13 -13.64 -2.07
CA CYS A 55 -12.81 -12.42 -2.53
C CYS A 55 -12.22 -11.16 -1.88
N VAL A 56 -11.94 -11.19 -0.58
CA VAL A 56 -11.31 -10.06 0.12
C VAL A 56 -9.90 -9.79 -0.41
N ALA A 57 -9.10 -10.84 -0.62
CA ALA A 57 -7.76 -10.71 -1.17
C ALA A 57 -7.79 -10.08 -2.58
N VAL A 58 -8.65 -10.58 -3.47
CA VAL A 58 -8.84 -10.03 -4.82
C VAL A 58 -9.31 -8.58 -4.75
N ALA A 59 -10.29 -8.26 -3.90
CA ALA A 59 -10.78 -6.90 -3.73
C ALA A 59 -9.70 -5.93 -3.27
N ALA A 60 -8.87 -6.36 -2.30
CA ALA A 60 -7.77 -5.57 -1.75
C ALA A 60 -6.67 -5.30 -2.79
N PHE A 61 -6.23 -6.32 -3.54
CA PHE A 61 -5.26 -6.14 -4.63
C PHE A 61 -5.82 -5.28 -5.77
N ALA A 62 -7.07 -5.52 -6.19
CA ALA A 62 -7.71 -4.72 -7.22
C ALA A 62 -7.85 -3.25 -6.79
N GLY A 63 -8.23 -3.00 -5.53
CA GLY A 63 -8.35 -1.66 -4.97
C GLY A 63 -6.99 -0.97 -4.85
N PHE A 64 -5.96 -1.72 -4.43
CA PHE A 64 -4.59 -1.24 -4.45
C PHE A 64 -4.14 -0.88 -5.87
N PHE A 65 -4.33 -1.74 -6.88
CA PHE A 65 -3.95 -1.40 -8.25
C PHE A 65 -4.78 -0.25 -8.85
N ALA A 66 -6.01 -0.04 -8.38
CA ALA A 66 -6.87 1.04 -8.85
C ALA A 66 -6.36 2.43 -8.43
N HIS A 67 -5.48 2.52 -7.40
CA HIS A 67 -5.05 3.81 -6.87
C HIS A 67 -4.27 4.67 -7.88
N GLU A 68 -3.37 4.08 -8.68
CA GLU A 68 -2.57 4.86 -9.66
C GLU A 68 -3.42 5.38 -10.82
N PRO A 69 -4.24 4.54 -11.51
CA PRO A 69 -5.16 5.01 -12.53
C PRO A 69 -6.09 6.10 -12.01
N LEU A 70 -6.57 5.96 -10.76
CA LEU A 70 -7.45 6.93 -10.14
C LEU A 70 -6.75 8.30 -9.99
N LEU A 71 -5.52 8.34 -9.49
CA LEU A 71 -4.73 9.58 -9.41
C LEU A 71 -4.40 10.18 -10.79
N ILE A 72 -4.23 9.36 -11.83
CA ILE A 72 -4.05 9.82 -13.21
C ILE A 72 -5.34 10.49 -13.70
N THR A 73 -6.49 9.84 -13.50
CA THR A 73 -7.80 10.39 -13.94
C THR A 73 -8.18 11.67 -13.19
N LEU A 74 -7.74 11.82 -11.94
CA LEU A 74 -7.91 13.05 -11.15
C LEU A 74 -6.93 14.17 -11.55
N GLY A 75 -6.09 13.98 -12.57
CA GLY A 75 -5.13 15.00 -13.04
C GLY A 75 -3.97 15.28 -12.07
N HIS A 76 -3.77 14.43 -11.05
CA HIS A 76 -2.68 14.58 -10.09
C HIS A 76 -1.33 14.08 -10.64
N ARG A 77 -1.34 13.45 -11.83
CA ARG A 77 -0.16 13.04 -12.59
C ARG A 77 -0.06 13.92 -13.84
N GLY A 78 1.15 14.41 -14.14
CA GLY A 78 1.39 15.44 -15.15
C GLY A 78 0.87 15.12 -16.56
N SER A 79 0.82 16.14 -17.43
CA SER A 79 0.19 16.14 -18.76
C SER A 79 0.57 14.98 -19.70
N ARG A 80 1.74 14.37 -19.50
CA ARG A 80 2.18 13.18 -20.25
C ARG A 80 1.35 11.93 -19.91
N ALA A 81 0.98 11.74 -18.64
CA ALA A 81 0.14 10.60 -18.21
C ALA A 81 -1.32 10.76 -18.67
N GLN A 82 -1.79 12.00 -18.84
CA GLN A 82 -3.13 12.29 -19.36
C GLN A 82 -3.30 11.90 -20.84
N ARG A 83 -2.22 11.69 -21.60
CA ARG A 83 -2.33 11.22 -23.00
C ARG A 83 -2.74 9.75 -23.09
N GLU A 84 -2.53 8.96 -22.04
CA GLU A 84 -2.97 7.56 -21.94
C GLU A 84 -4.33 7.39 -21.22
N THR A 85 -5.05 8.50 -20.97
CA THR A 85 -6.31 8.54 -20.20
C THR A 85 -7.37 7.50 -20.61
N PRO A 86 -7.67 7.25 -21.90
CA PRO A 86 -8.75 6.32 -22.24
C PRO A 86 -8.44 4.88 -21.83
N ALA A 87 -7.18 4.44 -21.92
CA ALA A 87 -6.77 3.12 -21.45
C ALA A 87 -6.76 3.06 -19.91
N ALA A 88 -6.22 4.08 -19.26
CA ALA A 88 -6.20 4.18 -17.80
C ALA A 88 -7.61 4.17 -17.19
N ARG A 89 -8.59 4.84 -17.83
CA ARG A 89 -9.99 4.88 -17.38
C ARG A 89 -10.68 3.51 -17.51
N LYS A 90 -10.44 2.77 -18.61
CA LYS A 90 -10.96 1.40 -18.77
C LYS A 90 -10.39 0.48 -17.69
N TRP A 91 -9.09 0.57 -17.43
CA TRP A 91 -8.43 -0.24 -16.40
C TRP A 91 -8.93 0.10 -14.99
N LEU A 92 -9.08 1.39 -14.69
CA LEU A 92 -9.67 1.86 -13.44
C LEU A 92 -11.07 1.30 -13.24
N PHE A 93 -11.93 1.37 -14.25
CA PHE A 93 -13.30 0.86 -14.18
C PHE A 93 -13.32 -0.65 -13.92
N LEU A 94 -12.48 -1.42 -14.60
CA LEU A 94 -12.37 -2.86 -14.41
C LEU A 94 -11.91 -3.21 -12.99
N LEU A 95 -10.86 -2.54 -12.48
CA LEU A 95 -10.36 -2.78 -11.13
C LEU A 95 -11.38 -2.39 -10.05
N LEU A 96 -12.05 -1.25 -10.20
CA LEU A 96 -13.11 -0.82 -9.28
C LEU A 96 -14.30 -1.78 -9.31
N ALA A 97 -14.73 -2.21 -10.49
CA ALA A 97 -15.81 -3.19 -10.61
C ALA A 97 -15.43 -4.51 -9.91
N LEU A 98 -14.21 -4.99 -10.11
CA LEU A 98 -13.70 -6.18 -9.45
C LEU A 98 -13.67 -6.02 -7.91
N THR A 99 -13.15 -4.89 -7.41
CA THR A 99 -13.17 -4.58 -5.97
C THR A 99 -14.58 -4.57 -5.40
N VAL A 100 -15.52 -3.91 -6.07
CA VAL A 100 -16.91 -3.81 -5.61
C VAL A 100 -17.61 -5.16 -5.63
N ILE A 101 -17.51 -5.91 -6.74
CA ILE A 101 -18.15 -7.22 -6.87
C ILE A 101 -17.61 -8.18 -5.81
N CYS A 102 -16.29 -8.32 -5.70
CA CYS A 102 -15.68 -9.21 -4.70
C CYS A 102 -15.97 -8.75 -3.27
N GLY A 103 -15.96 -7.44 -3.00
CA GLY A 103 -16.32 -6.88 -1.70
C GLY A 103 -17.78 -7.16 -1.32
N CYS A 104 -18.71 -7.01 -2.26
CA CYS A 104 -20.13 -7.34 -2.08
C CYS A 104 -20.34 -8.83 -1.83
N VAL A 105 -19.66 -9.70 -2.58
CA VAL A 105 -19.72 -11.16 -2.35
C VAL A 105 -19.19 -11.50 -0.95
N ALA A 106 -18.06 -10.93 -0.54
CA ALA A 106 -17.50 -11.15 0.79
C ALA A 106 -18.41 -10.63 1.92
N LEU A 107 -19.06 -9.46 1.74
CA LEU A 107 -20.03 -8.93 2.69
C LEU A 107 -21.29 -9.81 2.79
N ALA A 108 -21.80 -10.29 1.66
CA ALA A 108 -22.99 -11.14 1.63
C ALA A 108 -22.72 -12.50 2.30
N ALA A 109 -21.62 -13.16 1.94
CA ALA A 109 -21.28 -14.49 2.40
C ALA A 109 -20.58 -14.53 3.78
N GLY A 110 -20.01 -13.42 4.24
CA GLY A 110 -19.28 -13.36 5.51
C GLY A 110 -20.17 -13.38 6.76
N SER A 111 -19.60 -13.87 7.86
CA SER A 111 -20.19 -13.78 9.20
C SER A 111 -20.31 -12.32 9.68
N PHE A 112 -21.01 -12.07 10.79
CA PHE A 112 -21.14 -10.73 11.35
C PHE A 112 -19.77 -10.08 11.65
N ALA A 113 -18.83 -10.84 12.23
CA ALA A 113 -17.48 -10.36 12.52
C ALA A 113 -16.71 -9.98 11.24
N VAL A 114 -16.83 -10.80 10.18
CA VAL A 114 -16.26 -10.49 8.85
C VAL A 114 -16.87 -9.21 8.30
N ARG A 115 -18.20 -9.03 8.37
CA ARG A 115 -18.87 -7.82 7.88
C ARG A 115 -18.39 -6.55 8.60
N CYS A 116 -18.30 -6.59 9.93
CA CYS A 116 -17.77 -5.46 10.72
C CYS A 116 -16.33 -5.12 10.35
N SER A 117 -15.45 -6.12 10.20
CA SER A 117 -14.06 -5.89 9.80
C SER A 117 -13.93 -5.39 8.35
N LEU A 118 -14.80 -5.83 7.43
CA LEU A 118 -14.87 -5.29 6.06
C LEU A 118 -15.32 -3.83 6.02
N LEU A 119 -16.29 -3.44 6.85
CA LEU A 119 -16.67 -2.03 6.99
C LEU A 119 -15.49 -1.19 7.50
N MET A 120 -14.73 -1.69 8.46
CA MET A 120 -13.50 -1.03 8.93
C MET A 120 -12.43 -0.93 7.83
N CYS A 121 -12.24 -2.00 7.04
CA CYS A 121 -11.35 -1.96 5.87
C CYS A 121 -11.79 -0.88 4.87
N GLY A 122 -13.09 -0.78 4.58
CA GLY A 122 -13.67 0.23 3.70
C GLY A 122 -13.43 1.66 4.21
N LEU A 123 -13.62 1.90 5.52
CA LEU A 123 -13.37 3.18 6.17
C LEU A 123 -11.87 3.57 6.13
N LEU A 124 -10.98 2.62 6.40
CA LEU A 124 -9.52 2.84 6.31
C LEU A 124 -9.07 3.10 4.87
N ALA A 125 -9.62 2.39 3.89
CA ALA A 125 -9.34 2.61 2.48
C ALA A 125 -9.82 4.01 2.03
N ALA A 126 -11.06 4.39 2.38
CA ALA A 126 -11.62 5.70 2.06
C ALA A 126 -10.83 6.85 2.69
N SER A 127 -10.45 6.73 3.97
CA SER A 127 -9.62 7.73 4.64
C SER A 127 -8.20 7.83 4.06
N SER A 128 -7.58 6.70 3.72
CA SER A 128 -6.26 6.66 3.05
C SER A 128 -6.33 7.35 1.68
N PHE A 129 -7.41 7.11 0.94
CA PHE A 129 -7.64 7.76 -0.34
C PHE A 129 -7.86 9.26 -0.20
N ALA A 130 -8.64 9.70 0.79
CA ALA A 130 -8.82 11.12 1.10
C ALA A 130 -7.50 11.81 1.45
N LEU A 131 -6.63 11.16 2.24
CA LEU A 131 -5.28 11.67 2.54
C LEU A 131 -4.38 11.73 1.29
N ALA A 132 -4.53 10.77 0.36
CA ALA A 132 -3.80 10.75 -0.88
C ALA A 132 -4.19 11.92 -1.79
N ILE A 133 -5.50 12.17 -1.97
CA ILE A 133 -6.04 13.33 -2.69
C ILE A 133 -5.56 14.64 -2.04
N ALA A 134 -5.59 14.73 -0.71
CA ALA A 134 -5.11 15.90 0.01
C ALA A 134 -3.57 16.12 -0.09
N GLY A 135 -2.83 15.26 -0.83
CA GLY A 135 -1.39 15.35 -0.97
C GLY A 135 -0.61 15.00 0.31
N LYS A 136 -1.29 14.51 1.34
CA LYS A 136 -0.70 14.21 2.66
C LYS A 136 -0.04 12.83 2.76
N HIS A 137 -0.06 12.04 1.67
CA HIS A 137 0.55 10.70 1.63
C HIS A 137 2.08 10.69 1.88
N LYS A 138 2.79 11.82 1.69
CA LYS A 138 4.24 11.93 1.97
C LYS A 138 4.56 12.22 3.45
N THR A 139 3.55 12.60 4.23
CA THR A 139 3.72 12.84 5.67
C THR A 139 3.98 11.54 6.40
N MET A 140 4.61 11.61 7.58
CA MET A 140 4.82 10.42 8.42
C MET A 140 3.49 9.76 8.79
N ILE A 141 2.52 10.58 9.21
CA ILE A 141 1.17 10.12 9.56
C ILE A 141 0.50 9.45 8.36
N GLY A 142 0.57 10.06 7.17
CA GLY A 142 -0.02 9.48 5.96
C GLY A 142 0.59 8.13 5.56
N GLN A 143 1.91 7.96 5.76
CA GLN A 143 2.56 6.68 5.49
C GLN A 143 2.20 5.61 6.51
N LEU A 144 2.21 5.94 7.81
CA LEU A 144 1.78 5.00 8.85
C LEU A 144 0.31 4.61 8.67
N TRP A 145 -0.54 5.57 8.30
CA TRP A 145 -1.94 5.29 7.95
C TRP A 145 -2.07 4.36 6.75
N GLY A 146 -1.23 4.56 5.73
CA GLY A 146 -1.13 3.63 4.60
C GLY A 146 -0.72 2.22 5.04
N VAL A 147 0.21 2.07 5.99
CA VAL A 147 0.58 0.76 6.54
C VAL A 147 -0.61 0.09 7.22
N VAL A 148 -1.37 0.83 8.04
CA VAL A 148 -2.60 0.33 8.70
C VAL A 148 -3.61 -0.12 7.64
N GLY A 149 -3.90 0.73 6.66
CA GLY A 149 -4.91 0.45 5.64
C GLY A 149 -4.52 -0.66 4.65
N LEU A 150 -3.23 -0.85 4.37
CA LEU A 150 -2.76 -1.91 3.47
C LEU A 150 -2.67 -3.27 4.16
N SER A 151 -2.42 -3.33 5.46
CA SER A 151 -2.32 -4.61 6.19
C SER A 151 -3.67 -5.11 6.70
N VAL A 152 -4.63 -4.21 6.97
CA VAL A 152 -5.93 -4.59 7.57
C VAL A 152 -6.74 -5.66 6.83
N PRO A 153 -6.67 -5.83 5.48
CA PRO A 153 -7.44 -6.90 4.81
C PRO A 153 -7.11 -8.32 5.30
N CYS A 154 -5.99 -8.54 5.98
CA CYS A 154 -5.68 -9.84 6.58
C CYS A 154 -6.65 -10.23 7.71
N VAL A 155 -7.27 -9.25 8.40
CA VAL A 155 -8.23 -9.47 9.49
C VAL A 155 -9.50 -10.18 9.02
N PRO A 156 -10.28 -9.65 8.06
CA PRO A 156 -11.45 -10.37 7.54
C PRO A 156 -11.10 -11.71 6.88
N ILE A 157 -9.88 -11.89 6.36
CA ILE A 157 -9.43 -13.18 5.80
C ILE A 157 -9.26 -14.23 6.92
N LEU A 158 -8.59 -13.90 8.02
CA LEU A 158 -8.43 -14.80 9.16
C LEU A 158 -9.76 -15.11 9.84
N LEU A 159 -10.62 -14.09 10.03
CA LEU A 159 -11.97 -14.28 10.56
C LEU A 159 -12.83 -15.20 9.66
N ALA A 160 -12.65 -15.13 8.34
CA ALA A 160 -13.32 -16.04 7.41
C ALA A 160 -12.78 -17.48 7.47
N GLY A 161 -11.58 -17.68 8.03
CA GLY A 161 -11.04 -18.99 8.38
C GLY A 161 -11.44 -19.47 9.79
N GLU A 162 -12.45 -18.83 10.40
CA GLU A 162 -12.99 -19.16 11.73
C GLU A 162 -11.98 -18.99 12.90
N PHE A 163 -10.95 -18.15 12.72
CA PHE A 163 -10.05 -17.80 13.81
C PHE A 163 -10.73 -16.88 14.83
N ALA A 164 -10.38 -17.06 16.11
CA ALA A 164 -10.84 -16.18 17.17
C ALA A 164 -10.43 -14.71 16.90
N THR A 165 -11.31 -13.77 17.23
CA THR A 165 -11.08 -12.34 17.00
C THR A 165 -9.82 -11.83 17.70
N GLN A 166 -9.56 -12.31 18.92
CA GLN A 166 -8.36 -11.94 19.68
C GLN A 166 -7.08 -12.33 18.93
N VAL A 167 -6.93 -13.61 18.56
CA VAL A 167 -5.78 -14.13 17.81
C VAL A 167 -5.59 -13.38 16.49
N THR A 168 -6.69 -13.04 15.82
CA THR A 168 -6.65 -12.27 14.57
C THR A 168 -6.09 -10.86 14.78
N LEU A 169 -6.51 -10.18 15.85
CA LEU A 169 -6.04 -8.82 16.16
C LEU A 169 -4.58 -8.84 16.65
N GLU A 170 -4.17 -9.84 17.42
CA GLU A 170 -2.77 -10.04 17.84
C GLU A 170 -1.86 -10.26 16.61
N ALA A 171 -2.27 -11.12 15.68
CA ALA A 171 -1.55 -11.35 14.45
C ALA A 171 -1.44 -10.07 13.60
N TRP A 172 -2.55 -9.34 13.41
CA TRP A 172 -2.54 -8.07 12.68
C TRP A 172 -1.69 -7.00 13.36
N GLY A 173 -1.77 -6.89 14.69
CA GLY A 173 -0.97 -5.97 15.49
C GLY A 173 0.53 -6.25 15.34
N THR A 174 0.93 -7.52 15.34
CA THR A 174 2.32 -7.94 15.10
C THR A 174 2.81 -7.48 13.73
N TRP A 175 2.03 -7.71 12.67
CA TRP A 175 2.34 -7.20 11.32
C TRP A 175 2.46 -5.68 11.30
N LEU A 176 1.51 -4.99 11.93
CA LEU A 176 1.46 -3.54 11.96
C LEU A 176 2.71 -2.95 12.61
N ILE A 177 3.15 -3.51 13.73
CA ILE A 177 4.36 -3.09 14.44
C ILE A 177 5.60 -3.32 13.58
N GLY A 178 5.72 -4.50 12.96
CA GLY A 178 6.83 -4.82 12.07
C GLY A 178 6.93 -3.84 10.90
N PHE A 179 5.82 -3.61 10.18
CA PHE A 179 5.82 -2.68 9.05
C PHE A 179 5.99 -1.22 9.45
N ALA A 180 5.44 -0.80 10.60
CA ALA A 180 5.66 0.53 11.13
C ALA A 180 7.15 0.72 11.47
N ALA A 181 7.77 -0.27 12.12
CA ALA A 181 9.20 -0.26 12.43
C ALA A 181 10.06 -0.12 11.17
N THR A 182 9.82 -0.95 10.16
CA THR A 182 10.55 -0.90 8.89
C THR A 182 10.35 0.45 8.19
N THR A 183 9.12 0.96 8.16
CA THR A 183 8.80 2.27 7.55
C THR A 183 9.57 3.40 8.24
N MET A 184 9.60 3.40 9.58
CA MET A 184 10.34 4.39 10.36
C MET A 184 11.85 4.26 10.22
N ALA A 185 12.38 3.04 10.15
CA ALA A 185 13.79 2.78 9.91
C ALA A 185 14.25 3.34 8.55
N VAL A 186 13.52 3.02 7.47
CA VAL A 186 13.84 3.50 6.12
C VAL A 186 13.77 5.03 6.05
N ARG A 187 12.73 5.65 6.64
CA ARG A 187 12.65 7.12 6.71
C ARG A 187 13.81 7.73 7.51
N GLY A 188 14.20 7.09 8.60
CA GLY A 188 15.33 7.48 9.43
C GLY A 188 16.64 7.52 8.64
N VAL A 189 16.92 6.46 7.88
CA VAL A 189 18.10 6.39 7.01
C VAL A 189 18.07 7.47 5.94
N ILE A 190 16.94 7.68 5.27
CA ILE A 190 16.79 8.74 4.25
C ILE A 190 16.96 10.14 4.87
N ALA A 191 16.43 10.37 6.07
CA ALA A 191 16.57 11.64 6.78
C ALA A 191 18.02 11.90 7.20
N ALA A 192 18.72 10.87 7.67
CA ALA A 192 20.13 10.92 8.04
C ALA A 192 21.01 11.22 6.82
N GLN A 193 20.76 10.57 5.68
CA GLN A 193 21.46 10.85 4.42
C GLN A 193 21.25 12.29 3.94
N LYS A 194 20.08 12.88 4.21
CA LYS A 194 19.74 14.27 3.87
C LYS A 194 20.23 15.29 4.91
N ARG A 195 21.08 14.91 5.87
CA ARG A 195 21.59 15.75 6.97
C ARG A 195 20.50 16.46 7.78
N LYS A 196 19.31 15.86 7.91
CA LYS A 196 18.27 16.35 8.82
C LYS A 196 18.48 15.76 10.22
N SER A 197 18.00 16.47 11.24
CA SER A 197 18.18 16.15 12.67
C SER A 197 17.93 14.67 13.00
N ARG A 198 18.92 14.05 13.68
CA ARG A 198 18.94 12.64 14.11
C ARG A 198 17.98 12.33 15.27
N THR A 199 17.51 13.35 16.00
CA THR A 199 16.76 13.16 17.25
C THR A 199 15.42 12.45 17.03
N VAL A 200 14.72 12.76 15.93
CA VAL A 200 13.42 12.15 15.59
C VAL A 200 13.56 10.65 15.30
N HIS A 201 14.70 10.21 14.75
CA HIS A 201 14.94 8.80 14.46
C HIS A 201 15.10 7.97 15.74
N TRP A 202 15.90 8.46 16.69
CA TRP A 202 16.14 7.77 17.95
C TRP A 202 14.87 7.65 18.79
N PHE A 203 14.05 8.69 18.87
CA PHE A 203 12.75 8.63 19.57
C PHE A 203 11.80 7.60 18.96
N ALA A 204 11.77 7.48 17.62
CA ALA A 204 10.92 6.50 16.97
C ALA A 204 11.38 5.06 17.23
N VAL A 205 12.70 4.81 17.20
CA VAL A 205 13.27 3.49 17.49
C VAL A 205 13.00 3.10 18.95
N THR A 206 13.26 4.00 19.91
CA THR A 206 13.01 3.70 21.33
C THR A 206 11.53 3.45 21.61
N ALA A 207 10.62 4.26 21.07
CA ALA A 207 9.19 4.06 21.25
C ALA A 207 8.70 2.70 20.68
N LEU A 208 9.17 2.31 19.50
CA LEU A 208 8.82 1.02 18.88
C LEU A 208 9.38 -0.16 19.68
N THR A 209 10.63 -0.08 20.12
CA THR A 209 11.24 -1.12 20.96
C THR A 209 10.49 -1.24 22.29
N SER A 210 10.16 -0.12 22.94
CA SER A 210 9.38 -0.13 24.18
C SER A 210 7.97 -0.71 23.99
N LEU A 211 7.31 -0.43 22.86
CA LEU A 211 6.00 -1.00 22.55
C LEU A 211 6.07 -2.53 22.37
N ILE A 212 7.07 -3.02 21.61
CA ILE A 212 7.31 -4.46 21.42
C ILE A 212 7.60 -5.14 22.76
N SER A 213 8.51 -4.57 23.55
CA SER A 213 8.83 -5.09 24.89
C SER A 213 7.62 -5.07 25.82
N GLY A 214 6.77 -4.03 25.75
CA GLY A 214 5.56 -3.93 26.55
C GLY A 214 4.51 -4.99 26.19
N LEU A 215 4.28 -5.23 24.89
CA LEU A 215 3.36 -6.27 24.42
C LEU A 215 3.88 -7.67 24.79
N ALA A 216 5.17 -7.93 24.58
CA ALA A 216 5.80 -9.18 25.00
C ALA A 216 5.74 -9.40 26.52
N ALA A 217 5.86 -8.34 27.32
CA ALA A 217 5.73 -8.42 28.77
C ALA A 217 4.29 -8.66 29.23
N CYS A 218 3.30 -8.17 28.49
CA CYS A 218 1.88 -8.39 28.82
C CYS A 218 1.42 -9.82 28.51
N GLU A 219 2.04 -10.53 27.57
CA GLU A 219 1.75 -11.94 27.27
C GLU A 219 2.44 -12.92 28.25
N MET A 220 3.32 -12.47 29.14
CA MET A 220 3.93 -13.31 30.20
C MET A 220 3.04 -13.45 31.44
N THR A 221 1.78 -13.84 31.24
CA THR A 221 1.02 -14.56 32.27
C THR A 221 0.44 -15.82 31.64
N LEU A 222 1.30 -16.82 31.44
CA LEU A 222 0.86 -18.19 31.23
C LEU A 222 0.37 -18.73 32.57
N PRO A 223 -0.94 -18.98 32.77
CA PRO A 223 -1.35 -19.94 33.78
C PRO A 223 -0.87 -21.32 33.28
N LEU A 224 0.12 -21.89 33.97
CA LEU A 224 0.38 -23.33 33.92
C LEU A 224 -0.80 -24.07 34.55
#